data_AF-A0A9E4GHB7-F1
#
_entry.id   AF-A0A9E4GHB7-F1
#
_cell.length_a   1.000
_cell.length_b   1.000
_cell.length_c   1.000
_cell.angle_alpha   90.00
_cell.angle_beta   90.00
_cell.angle_gamma   90.00
#
_symmetry.space_group_name_H-M   'P 1'
#
loop_
_entity.id
_entity.type
_entity.pdbx_description
1 polymer ?
#
loop_
_entity_poly.entity_id
_entity_poly.type
_entity_poly.pdbx_seq_one_letter_code
_entity_poly.pdbx_strand_id
1 'polypeptide(L)' 'MRLSWNEIRARVAPPGATLADLYAPNLMPPRLRKAHHALNRAVDRLYRSDGFASERERVGHLFGLYEKMTAPLAVKQ' A
#
# COMPACT_ATOMS: atom_id res chain seq x y z
N MET A 1 2.76 5.54 13.30
CA MET A 1 3.88 6.29 12.68
C MET A 1 5.16 5.46 12.44
N ARG A 2 5.46 4.39 13.20
CA ARG A 2 6.75 3.65 13.14
C ARG A 2 7.04 2.86 11.85
N LEU A 3 6.02 2.45 11.07
CA LEU A 3 6.20 1.65 9.86
C LEU A 3 6.61 2.46 8.63
N SER A 4 6.11 3.70 8.50
CA SER A 4 6.50 4.64 7.43
C SER A 4 7.99 4.99 7.48
N TRP A 5 8.56 5.15 8.68
CA TRP A 5 9.99 5.40 8.86
C TRP A 5 10.87 4.23 8.41
N ASN A 6 10.39 2.98 8.51
CA ASN A 6 11.15 1.81 8.06
C ASN A 6 11.29 1.76 6.54
N GLU A 7 10.30 2.24 5.78
CA GLU A 7 10.42 2.35 4.33
C GLU A 7 11.46 3.39 3.93
N ILE A 8 11.40 4.58 4.51
CA ILE A 8 12.38 5.66 4.26
C ILE A 8 13.80 5.16 4.55
N ARG A 9 14.01 4.49 5.69
CA ARG A 9 15.31 3.90 6.05
C ARG A 9 15.74 2.72 5.21
N ALA A 10 14.81 2.06 4.52
CA ALA A 10 15.10 0.94 3.63
C ALA A 10 15.49 1.40 2.21
N ARG A 11 15.25 2.67 1.86
CA ARG A 11 15.69 3.31 0.61
C ARG A 11 17.18 3.68 0.59
N VAL A 12 18.00 3.13 1.50
CA VAL A 12 19.45 3.29 1.43
C VAL A 12 19.93 2.57 0.17
N ALA A 13 20.17 3.36 -0.87
CA ALA A 13 20.57 2.89 -2.17
C ALA A 13 22.11 2.78 -2.24
N PRO A 14 22.65 1.85 -3.04
CA PRO A 14 24.04 1.96 -3.48
C PRO A 14 24.31 3.33 -4.12
N PRO A 15 25.53 3.87 -4.03
CA PRO A 15 25.89 5.12 -4.70
C PRO A 15 25.50 5.10 -6.17
N GLY A 16 24.79 6.13 -6.64
CA GLY A 16 24.36 6.27 -8.03
C GLY A 16 23.03 5.58 -8.39
N ALA A 17 22.43 4.77 -7.52
CA ALA A 17 21.11 4.21 -7.77
C ALA A 17 20.00 5.27 -7.66
N THR A 18 19.10 5.28 -8.64
CA THR A 18 17.94 6.16 -8.67
C THR A 18 16.75 5.55 -7.90
N LEU A 19 15.72 6.36 -7.65
CA LEU A 19 14.45 5.83 -7.14
C LEU A 19 13.82 4.82 -8.12
N ALA A 20 13.95 5.04 -9.43
CA ALA A 20 13.45 4.09 -10.42
C ALA A 20 14.12 2.71 -10.26
N ASP A 21 15.42 2.68 -10.04
CA ASP A 21 16.17 1.44 -9.79
C ASP A 21 15.72 0.75 -8.50
N LEU A 22 15.48 1.51 -7.43
CA LEU A 22 14.99 0.95 -6.16
C LEU A 22 13.58 0.35 -6.25
N TYR A 23 12.75 0.83 -7.19
CA TYR A 23 11.37 0.37 -7.37
C TYR A 23 11.19 -0.61 -8.52
N ALA A 24 12.20 -0.82 -9.37
CA ALA A 24 12.18 -1.85 -10.39
C ALA A 24 12.07 -3.25 -9.74
N PRO A 25 11.13 -4.12 -10.19
CA PRO A 25 10.84 -5.39 -9.51
C PRO A 25 12.05 -6.30 -9.30
N ASN A 26 12.97 -6.31 -10.26
CA ASN A 26 14.20 -7.09 -10.28
C ASN A 26 15.35 -6.46 -9.48
N LEU A 27 15.34 -5.14 -9.28
CA LEU A 27 16.43 -4.41 -8.61
C LEU A 27 16.09 -4.00 -7.17
N MET A 28 14.80 -4.05 -6.79
CA MET A 28 14.37 -3.66 -5.45
C MET A 28 15.10 -4.46 -4.36
N PRO A 29 15.84 -3.80 -3.46
CA PRO A 29 16.58 -4.48 -2.40
C PRO A 29 15.63 -5.30 -1.49
N PRO A 30 16.04 -6.50 -1.03
CA PRO A 30 15.20 -7.34 -0.17
C PRO A 30 14.68 -6.64 1.08
N ARG A 31 15.50 -5.74 1.68
CA ARG A 31 15.12 -4.94 2.85
C ARG A 31 13.99 -3.96 2.52
N LEU A 32 14.03 -3.31 1.36
CA LEU A 32 12.99 -2.39 0.89
C LEU A 32 11.70 -3.16 0.56
N ARG A 33 11.81 -4.30 -0.12
CA ARG A 33 10.66 -5.18 -0.40
C ARG A 33 9.98 -5.65 0.89
N LYS A 34 10.76 -6.08 1.89
CA LYS A 34 10.22 -6.48 3.22
C LYS A 34 9.52 -5.31 3.93
N ALA A 35 10.08 -4.10 3.84
CA ALA A 35 9.47 -2.91 4.43
C ALA A 35 8.12 -2.60 3.78
N HIS A 36 8.03 -2.63 2.44
CA HIS A 36 6.78 -2.45 1.70
C HIS A 36 5.74 -3.52 2.04
N HIS A 37 6.11 -4.79 2.11
CA HIS A 37 5.16 -5.83 2.53
C HIS A 37 4.64 -5.62 3.95
N ALA A 38 5.47 -5.12 4.87
CA ALA A 38 5.03 -4.79 6.21
C ALA A 38 4.09 -3.58 6.24
N LEU A 39 4.38 -2.55 5.45
CA LEU A 39 3.47 -1.40 5.31
C LEU A 39 2.14 -1.85 4.72
N ASN A 40 2.14 -2.59 3.61
CA ASN A 40 0.92 -3.05 2.93
C ASN A 40 0.01 -3.82 3.89
N ARG A 41 0.55 -4.77 4.66
CA ARG A 41 -0.25 -5.49 5.68
C ARG A 41 -0.82 -4.58 6.76
N ALA A 42 -0.11 -3.52 7.13
CA ALA A 42 -0.61 -2.58 8.12
C ALA A 42 -1.72 -1.70 7.54
N VAL A 43 -1.58 -1.27 6.28
CA VAL A 43 -2.60 -0.50 5.55
C VAL A 43 -3.85 -1.35 5.28
N ASP A 44 -3.69 -2.60 4.85
CA ASP A 44 -4.82 -3.52 4.63
C ASP A 44 -5.67 -3.66 5.90
N ARG A 45 -5.01 -3.75 7.07
CA ARG A 45 -5.69 -3.81 8.38
C ARG A 45 -6.47 -2.55 8.76
N LEU A 46 -6.18 -1.40 8.14
CA LEU A 46 -6.96 -0.18 8.34
C LEU A 46 -8.27 -0.20 7.54
N TYR A 47 -8.32 -0.97 6.46
CA TYR A 47 -9.53 -1.10 5.63
C TYR A 47 -10.46 -2.22 6.11
N ARG A 48 -9.91 -3.34 6.61
CA ARG A 48 -10.67 -4.43 7.23
C ARG A 48 -9.78 -5.32 8.10
N SER A 49 -10.37 -6.12 8.99
CA SER A 49 -9.63 -7.00 9.91
C SER A 49 -8.82 -8.08 9.19
N ASP A 50 -9.42 -8.71 8.18
CA ASP A 50 -8.76 -9.72 7.36
C ASP A 50 -7.93 -9.07 6.25
N GLY A 51 -6.84 -9.71 5.82
CA GLY A 51 -6.14 -9.27 4.62
C GLY A 51 -6.95 -9.51 3.33
N PHE A 52 -6.40 -9.09 2.19
CA PHE A 52 -6.96 -9.42 0.87
C PHE A 52 -6.24 -10.65 0.29
N ALA A 53 -7.01 -11.58 -0.27
CA ALA A 53 -6.50 -12.78 -0.93
C ALA A 53 -5.97 -12.50 -2.34
N SER A 54 -6.42 -11.43 -2.98
CA SER A 54 -5.93 -11.01 -4.31
C SER A 54 -6.01 -9.50 -4.51
N GLU A 55 -5.26 -8.99 -5.49
CA GLU A 55 -5.34 -7.59 -5.88
C GLU A 55 -6.74 -7.23 -6.39
N ARG A 56 -7.43 -8.15 -7.07
CA ARG A 56 -8.82 -7.95 -7.51
C ARG A 56 -9.77 -7.76 -6.35
N GLU A 57 -9.62 -8.54 -5.27
CA GLU A 57 -10.42 -8.38 -4.06
C GLU A 57 -10.15 -7.03 -3.40
N ARG A 58 -8.87 -6.64 -3.29
CA ARG A 58 -8.48 -5.34 -2.73
C ARG A 58 -9.13 -4.19 -3.51
N VAL A 59 -8.99 -4.20 -4.83
CA VAL A 59 -9.56 -3.16 -5.70
C VAL A 59 -11.09 -3.13 -5.58
N GLY A 60 -11.77 -4.28 -5.62
CA GLY A 60 -13.23 -4.34 -5.46
C GLY A 60 -13.71 -3.76 -4.12
N HIS A 61 -13.01 -4.07 -3.03
CA HIS A 61 -13.31 -3.50 -1.71
C HIS A 61 -13.14 -1.97 -1.69
N LEU A 62 -12.05 -1.46 -2.25
CA LEU A 62 -11.77 -0.02 -2.31
C LEU A 62 -12.81 0.73 -3.17
N PHE A 63 -13.24 0.16 -4.30
CA PHE A 63 -14.33 0.73 -5.10
C PHE A 63 -15.65 0.78 -4.32
N GLY A 64 -16.00 -0.28 -3.58
CA GLY A 64 -17.21 -0.27 -2.75
C GLY A 64 -17.16 0.77 -1.61
N LEU A 65 -15.98 1.04 -1.05
CA LEU A 65 -15.79 2.15 -0.11
C LEU A 65 -15.94 3.51 -0.79
N TYR A 66 -15.33 3.67 -1.95
CA TYR A 66 -15.44 4.88 -2.75
C TYR A 66 -16.91 5.18 -3.09
N GLU A 67 -17.65 4.21 -3.62
CA GLU A 67 -19.08 4.35 -3.94
C GLU A 67 -19.89 4.81 -2.74
N LYS A 68 -19.64 4.26 -1.54
CA LYS A 68 -20.32 4.69 -0.30
C LYS A 68 -19.98 6.13 0.10
N MET A 69 -18.74 6.57 -0.13
CA MET A 69 -18.29 7.92 0.21
C MET A 69 -18.73 8.96 -0.81
N THR A 70 -18.91 8.56 -2.07
CA THR A 70 -19.30 9.46 -3.18
C THR A 70 -20.75 9.35 -3.60
N ALA A 71 -21.50 8.39 -3.05
CA ALA A 71 -22.94 8.31 -3.27
C ALA A 71 -23.58 9.64 -2.87
N PRO A 72 -24.42 10.24 -3.72
CA PRO A 72 -25.19 11.40 -3.33
C PRO A 72 -25.93 11.06 -2.03
N LEU A 73 -25.89 11.96 -1.04
CA LEU A 73 -26.72 11.84 0.15
C LEU A 73 -28.15 11.65 -0.34
N ALA A 74 -28.72 10.47 -0.14
CA ALA A 74 -30.10 10.22 -0.51
C ALA A 74 -30.95 11.17 0.35
N VAL A 75 -31.37 12.29 -0.24
CA VAL A 75 -32.43 13.12 0.30
C VAL A 75 -33.67 12.24 0.21
N LYS A 76 -34.04 11.61 1.33
CA LYS A 76 -35.35 10.99 1.45
C LYS A 76 -36.38 12.09 1.25
N GLN A 77 -37.14 11.98 0.16
CA GLN A 77 -38.34 12.80 -0.08
C GLN A 77 -39.45 12.37 0.88
#